data_AF-A0A936BRL0-F1
#
_entry.id   AF-A0A936BRL0-F1
#
_cell.length_a   1.000
_cell.length_b   1.000
_cell.length_c   1.000
_cell.angle_alpha   90.00
_cell.angle_beta   90.00
_cell.angle_gamma   90.00
#
_symmetry.space_group_name_H-M   'P 1'
#
loop_
_entity.id
_entity.type
_entity.pdbx_description
1 polymer ?
#
loop_
_entity_poly.entity_id
_entity_poly.type
_entity_poly.pdbx_seq_one_letter_code
_entity_poly.pdbx_strand_id
1 'polypeptide(L)'
;MSDVEQLRELFEAKFSEALKTAGKQMEFHELFTERTKFRDQIQSTIGKDLDGFLLQDVAIDYLEQTPLEQHDPNNVLDAEGIKKITEITQRERVLANEFSQRTQVQIEKENADADIAKREQRRRNEEDTARQTRAVTEVKANEEAETAKVVEGRRLDVENKRLETDEAIRLRREDMNRAVQEREFTVLKEKQRLEQESLQEGEEARVRRERSVSLAEMEKEVQVADAAVEVERKRAIVVAEQKTVVQQQEEKTNIEARMTAERVSEVTLIEAQMNARKDQVEKVVASEAQKESERNLAEAEKIRAITAAEGAREVAIRDAERLQTTAEAESKVSEKRRYAMEQEAEGTTAREAAVGMAEARVTIAKANARKIDASAIQEVGLAEAHVTKAKGDVHAEVTESQAEAEASGIKDRELAAAAGIEARGNAEAKAIELKAAAMKLFHVAGKEHEEFKLRLAKDRDVELAQINVQKDIAQAHSQLVGEALKHSNIDIVGGENDFFEKIVRAVGNGKSVDRLVDNSETLTDIKTTFFNGDPEHFKTQVRGWIDAFGIRTEDIKNLSIAALLGKLVAASAGDERNSAIAAALTMAKSLGLADTPAAAIIAPHSVAQA
;
A
#
# COMPACT_ATOMS: atom_id res chain seq x y z
N MET A 1 -95.41 -7.44 41.46
CA MET A 1 -94.21 -6.80 40.87
C MET A 1 -93.08 -7.78 41.09
N SER A 2 -92.65 -8.42 40.01
CA SER A 2 -91.61 -9.44 40.02
C SER A 2 -90.31 -8.79 40.47
N ASP A 3 -89.70 -9.29 41.53
CA ASP A 3 -88.42 -8.80 42.00
C ASP A 3 -87.34 -9.18 40.98
N VAL A 4 -86.62 -8.20 40.45
CA VAL A 4 -85.62 -8.41 39.39
C VAL A 4 -84.46 -9.28 39.90
N GLU A 5 -84.16 -9.20 41.19
CA GLU A 5 -83.15 -10.06 41.83
C GLU A 5 -83.57 -11.53 41.84
N GLN A 6 -84.84 -11.83 42.14
CA GLN A 6 -85.35 -13.21 42.17
C GLN A 6 -85.39 -13.85 40.77
N LEU A 7 -85.72 -13.06 39.73
CA LEU A 7 -85.64 -13.53 38.35
C LEU A 7 -84.19 -13.76 37.92
N ARG A 8 -83.25 -12.90 38.33
CA ARG A 8 -81.83 -13.09 38.04
C ARG A 8 -81.30 -14.36 38.67
N GLU A 9 -81.58 -14.58 39.95
CA GLU A 9 -81.14 -15.77 40.69
C GLU A 9 -81.73 -17.06 40.12
N LEU A 10 -83.00 -17.04 39.68
CA LEU A 10 -83.65 -18.19 39.05
C LEU A 10 -82.98 -18.60 37.73
N PHE A 11 -82.58 -17.61 36.92
CA PHE A 11 -81.99 -17.89 35.61
C PHE A 11 -80.47 -18.05 35.63
N GLU A 12 -79.77 -17.42 36.56
CA GLU A 12 -78.30 -17.47 36.67
C GLU A 12 -77.78 -18.90 36.76
N ALA A 13 -78.47 -19.79 37.48
CA ALA A 13 -78.13 -21.20 37.55
C ALA A 13 -78.20 -21.89 36.17
N LYS A 14 -79.30 -21.68 35.43
CA LYS A 14 -79.49 -22.25 34.08
C LYS A 14 -78.47 -21.71 33.07
N PHE A 15 -78.19 -20.40 33.10
CA PHE A 15 -77.19 -19.79 32.21
C PHE A 15 -75.76 -20.24 32.57
N SER A 16 -75.43 -20.36 33.86
CA SER A 16 -74.12 -20.84 34.33
C SER A 16 -73.87 -22.30 33.92
N GLU A 17 -74.89 -23.15 34.02
CA GLU A 17 -74.82 -24.55 33.59
C GLU A 17 -74.65 -24.68 32.08
N ALA A 18 -75.42 -23.91 31.30
CA ALA A 18 -75.29 -23.89 29.85
C ALA A 18 -73.91 -23.40 29.39
N LEU A 19 -73.38 -22.34 30.01
CA LEU A 19 -72.06 -21.80 29.71
C LEU A 19 -70.95 -22.82 29.99
N LYS A 20 -71.02 -23.52 31.14
CA LYS A 20 -70.05 -24.57 31.51
C LYS A 20 -70.13 -25.77 30.56
N THR A 21 -71.33 -26.11 30.10
CA THR A 21 -71.55 -27.27 29.22
C THR A 21 -71.03 -26.99 27.81
N ALA A 22 -71.38 -25.84 27.23
CA ALA A 22 -70.85 -25.41 25.95
C ALA A 22 -69.33 -25.22 26.00
N GLY A 23 -68.80 -24.62 27.09
CA GLY A 23 -67.37 -24.37 27.24
C GLY A 23 -66.52 -25.63 27.35
N LYS A 24 -67.08 -26.75 27.84
CA LYS A 24 -66.38 -28.05 27.91
C LYS A 24 -66.27 -28.78 26.58
N GLN A 25 -67.09 -28.42 25.59
CA GLN A 25 -67.13 -29.10 24.30
C GLN A 25 -66.17 -28.49 23.27
N MET A 26 -65.55 -27.34 23.58
CA MET A 26 -64.67 -26.60 22.67
C MET A 26 -63.27 -26.46 23.26
N GLU A 27 -62.26 -26.41 22.41
CA GLU A 27 -60.89 -26.12 22.83
C GLU A 27 -60.68 -24.61 23.04
N PHE A 28 -59.71 -24.24 23.89
CA PHE A 28 -59.49 -22.84 24.30
C PHE A 28 -59.33 -21.86 23.13
N HIS A 29 -58.56 -22.23 22.10
CA HIS A 29 -58.36 -21.40 20.91
C HIS A 29 -59.65 -21.20 20.09
N GLU A 30 -60.53 -22.21 20.08
CA GLU A 30 -61.78 -22.18 19.32
C GLU A 30 -62.78 -21.22 19.96
N LEU A 31 -62.76 -21.04 21.29
CA LEU A 31 -63.61 -20.05 21.97
C LEU A 31 -63.34 -18.61 21.48
N PHE A 32 -62.12 -18.30 21.05
CA PHE A 32 -61.77 -16.99 20.47
C PHE A 32 -62.05 -16.90 18.98
N THR A 33 -61.81 -17.98 18.24
CA THR A 33 -61.86 -17.99 16.78
C THR A 33 -63.29 -18.24 16.27
N GLU A 34 -64.06 -19.05 16.98
CA GLU A 34 -65.38 -19.58 16.60
C GLU A 34 -66.47 -19.10 17.57
N ARG A 35 -66.46 -17.80 17.91
CA ARG A 35 -67.41 -17.18 18.87
C ARG A 35 -68.88 -17.42 18.51
N THR A 36 -69.19 -17.50 17.23
CA THR A 36 -70.56 -17.77 16.74
C THR A 36 -71.01 -19.17 17.11
N LYS A 37 -70.15 -20.18 16.93
CA LYS A 37 -70.45 -21.56 17.31
C LYS A 37 -70.65 -21.69 18.83
N PHE A 38 -69.81 -21.03 19.62
CA PHE A 38 -69.95 -21.03 21.08
C PHE A 38 -71.27 -20.40 21.54
N ARG A 39 -71.65 -19.25 20.97
CA ARG A 39 -72.95 -18.60 21.22
C ARG A 39 -74.12 -19.53 20.86
N ASP A 40 -74.07 -20.16 19.69
CA ASP A 40 -75.16 -21.00 19.21
C ASP A 40 -75.31 -22.27 20.07
N GLN A 41 -74.21 -22.83 20.58
CA GLN A 41 -74.23 -23.93 21.56
C GLN A 41 -74.81 -23.51 22.91
N ILE A 42 -74.48 -22.31 23.40
CA ILE A 42 -75.09 -21.75 24.62
C ILE A 42 -76.61 -21.62 24.43
N GLN A 43 -77.05 -21.03 23.31
CA GLN A 43 -78.47 -20.87 23.00
C GLN A 43 -79.19 -22.22 22.88
N SER A 44 -78.56 -23.23 22.27
CA SER A 44 -79.11 -24.57 22.15
C SER A 44 -79.24 -25.27 23.50
N THR A 45 -78.31 -25.04 24.43
CA THR A 45 -78.32 -25.68 25.75
C THR A 45 -79.36 -25.08 26.69
N ILE A 46 -79.59 -23.76 26.59
CA ILE A 46 -80.60 -23.05 27.39
C ILE A 46 -82.02 -23.35 26.88
N GLY A 47 -82.18 -23.48 25.56
CA GLY A 47 -83.48 -23.61 24.91
C GLY A 47 -84.20 -22.26 24.71
N LYS A 48 -85.40 -22.31 24.12
CA LYS A 48 -86.20 -21.12 23.76
C LYS A 48 -87.25 -20.72 24.81
N ASP A 49 -87.60 -21.62 25.73
CA ASP A 49 -88.65 -21.42 26.73
C ASP A 49 -88.03 -21.47 28.14
N LEU A 50 -88.13 -20.34 28.85
CA LEU A 50 -87.54 -20.10 30.16
C LEU A 50 -88.65 -19.86 31.19
N ASP A 51 -89.42 -20.91 31.48
CA ASP A 51 -90.48 -20.90 32.51
C ASP A 51 -91.47 -19.72 32.33
N GLY A 52 -91.86 -19.44 31.08
CA GLY A 52 -92.75 -18.33 30.71
C GLY A 52 -92.05 -17.07 30.17
N PHE A 53 -90.72 -17.06 30.12
CA PHE A 53 -89.92 -16.03 29.44
C PHE A 53 -89.33 -16.56 28.13
N LEU A 54 -89.13 -15.68 27.14
CA LEU A 54 -88.53 -16.02 25.85
C LEU A 54 -87.11 -15.45 25.77
N LEU A 55 -86.12 -16.29 25.45
CA LEU A 55 -84.77 -15.85 25.16
C LEU A 55 -84.71 -15.21 23.76
N GLN A 56 -84.39 -13.91 23.68
CA GLN A 56 -84.35 -13.16 22.42
C GLN A 56 -83.02 -13.32 21.69
N ASP A 57 -81.89 -13.03 22.35
CA ASP A 57 -80.54 -13.19 21.80
C ASP A 57 -79.51 -13.34 22.94
N VAL A 58 -78.33 -13.91 22.63
CA VAL A 58 -77.20 -14.05 23.54
C VAL A 58 -75.97 -13.46 22.88
N ALA A 59 -75.32 -12.50 23.54
CA ALA A 59 -74.07 -11.92 23.06
C ALA A 59 -72.95 -12.18 24.07
N ILE A 60 -71.75 -12.45 23.57
CA ILE A 60 -70.53 -12.57 24.38
C ILE A 60 -69.86 -11.20 24.38
N ASP A 61 -69.91 -10.52 25.51
CA ASP A 61 -69.34 -9.18 25.68
C ASP A 61 -67.80 -9.25 25.72
N TYR A 62 -67.27 -10.01 26.68
CA TYR A 62 -65.84 -10.15 26.88
C TYR A 62 -65.48 -11.58 27.25
N LEU A 63 -64.38 -12.07 26.69
CA LEU A 63 -63.83 -13.38 26.96
C LEU A 63 -62.32 -13.24 27.11
N GLU A 64 -61.82 -13.55 28.29
CA GLU A 64 -60.40 -13.61 28.59
C GLU A 64 -60.07 -14.85 29.40
N GLN A 65 -58.80 -15.23 29.39
CA GLN A 65 -58.30 -16.24 30.31
C GLN A 65 -58.19 -15.65 31.71
N THR A 66 -58.77 -16.32 32.70
CA THR A 66 -58.56 -15.99 34.10
C THR A 66 -57.07 -16.10 34.44
N PRO A 67 -56.43 -15.05 35.03
CA PRO A 67 -55.04 -15.08 35.44
C PRO A 67 -54.73 -16.27 36.36
N LEU A 68 -53.54 -16.87 36.21
CA LEU A 68 -53.15 -18.09 36.94
C LEU A 68 -53.30 -17.98 38.47
N GLU A 69 -53.11 -16.77 38.99
CA GLU A 69 -53.20 -16.43 40.43
C GLU A 69 -54.60 -16.55 41.01
N GLN A 70 -55.63 -16.53 40.17
CA GLN A 70 -57.04 -16.62 40.58
C GLN A 70 -57.59 -18.05 40.47
N HIS A 71 -56.81 -19.01 39.98
CA HIS A 71 -57.19 -20.43 39.94
C HIS A 71 -56.93 -21.06 41.31
N ASP A 72 -57.88 -21.87 41.81
CA ASP A 72 -57.68 -22.59 43.07
C ASP A 72 -57.00 -23.95 42.79
N PRO A 73 -55.76 -24.18 43.26
CA PRO A 73 -55.08 -25.47 43.05
C PRO A 73 -55.80 -26.66 43.71
N ASN A 74 -56.73 -26.42 44.64
CA ASN A 74 -57.51 -27.46 45.30
C ASN A 74 -58.81 -27.81 44.54
N ASN A 75 -59.21 -27.02 43.55
CA ASN A 75 -60.33 -27.33 42.65
C ASN A 75 -59.83 -28.22 41.51
N VAL A 76 -60.50 -29.34 41.28
CA VAL A 76 -60.13 -30.34 40.26
C VAL A 76 -60.08 -29.74 38.85
N LEU A 77 -61.03 -28.86 38.49
CA LEU A 77 -61.09 -28.25 37.17
C LEU A 77 -59.97 -27.22 36.98
N ASP A 78 -59.72 -26.41 37.99
CA ASP A 78 -58.67 -25.38 37.95
C ASP A 78 -57.28 -26.03 37.94
N ALA A 79 -57.07 -27.12 38.68
CA ALA A 79 -55.84 -27.89 38.67
C ALA A 79 -55.54 -28.51 37.28
N GLU A 80 -56.56 -29.01 36.60
CA GLU A 80 -56.44 -29.51 35.22
C GLU A 80 -56.13 -28.37 34.24
N GLY A 81 -56.76 -27.20 34.42
CA GLY A 81 -56.48 -25.97 33.69
C GLY A 81 -55.03 -25.51 33.85
N ILE A 82 -54.55 -25.36 35.10
CA ILE A 82 -53.17 -25.00 35.44
C ILE A 82 -52.19 -25.96 34.77
N LYS A 83 -52.46 -27.27 34.83
CA LYS A 83 -51.63 -28.29 34.20
C LYS A 83 -51.55 -28.09 32.68
N LYS A 84 -52.69 -27.95 31.99
CA LYS A 84 -52.74 -27.79 30.52
C LYS A 84 -52.07 -26.49 30.06
N ILE A 85 -52.30 -25.38 30.78
CA ILE A 85 -51.63 -24.08 30.52
C ILE A 85 -50.11 -24.22 30.68
N THR A 86 -49.67 -24.84 31.77
CA THR A 86 -48.24 -25.03 32.06
C THR A 86 -47.59 -25.91 30.99
N GLU A 87 -48.23 -27.00 30.60
CA GLU A 87 -47.74 -27.92 29.57
C GLU A 87 -47.54 -27.21 28.23
N ILE A 88 -48.56 -26.48 27.76
CA ILE A 88 -48.49 -25.71 26.51
C ILE A 88 -47.37 -24.67 26.60
N THR A 89 -47.31 -23.90 27.70
CA THR A 89 -46.30 -22.86 27.88
C THR A 89 -44.88 -23.42 27.91
N GLN A 90 -44.67 -24.57 28.56
CA GLN A 90 -43.36 -25.21 28.60
C GLN A 90 -42.97 -25.79 27.24
N ARG A 91 -43.92 -26.41 26.52
CA ARG A 91 -43.69 -26.90 25.17
C ARG A 91 -43.25 -25.78 24.22
N GLU A 92 -43.96 -24.64 24.24
CA GLU A 92 -43.60 -23.47 23.44
C GLU A 92 -42.25 -22.89 23.85
N ARG A 93 -41.92 -22.85 25.15
CA ARG A 93 -40.59 -22.42 25.61
C ARG A 93 -39.46 -23.33 25.12
N VAL A 94 -39.67 -24.65 25.14
CA VAL A 94 -38.68 -25.61 24.63
C VAL A 94 -38.48 -25.42 23.12
N LEU A 95 -39.58 -25.32 22.36
CA LEU A 95 -39.51 -25.05 20.91
C LEU A 95 -38.79 -23.72 20.61
N ALA A 96 -39.14 -22.64 21.32
CA ALA A 96 -38.48 -21.36 21.18
C ALA A 96 -36.97 -21.43 21.46
N ASN A 97 -36.58 -22.17 22.51
CA ASN A 97 -35.18 -22.39 22.84
C ASN A 97 -34.46 -23.22 21.75
N GLU A 98 -35.08 -24.30 21.28
CA GLU A 98 -34.56 -25.12 20.18
C GLU A 98 -34.33 -24.30 18.91
N PHE A 99 -35.30 -23.46 18.52
CA PHE A 99 -35.14 -22.54 17.39
C PHE A 99 -34.00 -21.54 17.61
N SER A 100 -33.88 -20.97 18.81
CA SER A 100 -32.80 -20.05 19.15
C SER A 100 -31.42 -20.72 19.05
N GLN A 101 -31.27 -21.94 19.60
CA GLN A 101 -30.03 -22.69 19.54
C GLN A 101 -29.68 -23.09 18.11
N ARG A 102 -30.66 -23.58 17.35
CA ARG A 102 -30.46 -23.97 15.94
C ARG A 102 -30.04 -22.76 15.09
N THR A 103 -30.66 -21.61 15.31
CA THR A 103 -30.30 -20.34 14.66
C THR A 103 -28.87 -19.95 15.02
N GLN A 104 -28.48 -20.04 16.30
CA GLN A 104 -27.13 -19.72 16.74
C GLN A 104 -26.08 -20.63 16.08
N VAL A 105 -26.32 -21.95 16.05
CA VAL A 105 -25.42 -22.90 15.38
C VAL A 105 -25.31 -22.62 13.89
N GLN A 106 -26.42 -22.26 13.24
CA GLN A 106 -26.40 -21.92 11.82
C GLN A 106 -25.60 -20.64 11.55
N ILE A 107 -25.78 -19.60 12.37
CA ILE A 107 -24.99 -18.36 12.29
C ILE A 107 -23.51 -18.64 12.51
N GLU A 108 -23.16 -19.43 13.53
CA GLU A 108 -21.77 -19.82 13.83
C GLU A 108 -21.13 -20.55 12.64
N LYS A 109 -21.89 -21.47 12.01
CA LYS A 109 -21.44 -22.19 10.82
C LYS A 109 -21.23 -21.27 9.62
N GLU A 110 -22.18 -20.40 9.32
CA GLU A 110 -22.06 -19.43 8.22
C GLU A 110 -20.89 -18.47 8.45
N ASN A 111 -20.68 -18.02 9.70
CA ASN A 111 -19.52 -17.22 10.08
C ASN A 111 -18.21 -17.98 9.88
N ALA A 112 -18.14 -19.24 10.30
CA ALA A 112 -16.95 -20.08 10.11
C ALA A 112 -16.63 -20.29 8.62
N ASP A 113 -17.65 -20.58 7.79
CA ASP A 113 -17.51 -20.74 6.34
C ASP A 113 -17.07 -19.43 5.67
N ALA A 114 -17.64 -18.29 6.07
CA ALA A 114 -17.22 -16.96 5.60
C ALA A 114 -15.77 -16.64 5.98
N ASP A 115 -15.36 -17.02 7.18
CA ASP A 115 -14.00 -16.86 7.68
C ASP A 115 -12.99 -17.71 6.88
N ILE A 116 -13.35 -18.97 6.57
CA ILE A 116 -12.54 -19.84 5.71
C ILE A 116 -12.42 -19.23 4.31
N ALA A 117 -13.53 -18.80 3.71
CA ALA A 117 -13.52 -18.15 2.40
C ALA A 117 -12.65 -16.89 2.38
N LYS A 118 -12.71 -16.07 3.45
CA LYS A 118 -11.88 -14.87 3.61
C LYS A 118 -10.39 -15.20 3.72
N ARG A 119 -10.02 -16.25 4.47
CA ARG A 119 -8.62 -16.70 4.58
C ARG A 119 -8.10 -17.23 3.24
N GLU A 120 -8.89 -18.02 2.53
CA GLU A 120 -8.54 -18.54 1.21
C GLU A 120 -8.39 -17.41 0.18
N GLN A 121 -9.29 -16.42 0.19
CA GLN A 121 -9.18 -15.26 -0.69
C GLN A 121 -7.92 -14.43 -0.37
N ARG A 122 -7.60 -14.26 0.92
CA ARG A 122 -6.36 -13.57 1.33
C ARG A 122 -5.13 -14.34 0.84
N ARG A 123 -5.10 -15.66 0.99
CA ARG A 123 -4.02 -16.52 0.47
C ARG A 123 -3.84 -16.34 -1.03
N ARG A 124 -4.93 -16.36 -1.81
CA ARG A 124 -4.88 -16.13 -3.27
C ARG A 124 -4.35 -14.74 -3.63
N ASN A 125 -4.83 -13.70 -2.96
CA ASN A 125 -4.35 -12.34 -3.18
C ASN A 125 -2.85 -12.20 -2.86
N GLU A 126 -2.36 -12.82 -1.78
CA GLU A 126 -0.94 -12.83 -1.41
C GLU A 126 -0.11 -13.62 -2.44
N GLU A 127 -0.60 -14.77 -2.92
CA GLU A 127 0.05 -15.56 -3.96
C GLU A 127 0.14 -14.80 -5.29
N ASP A 128 -0.93 -14.13 -5.69
CA ASP A 128 -0.96 -13.29 -6.90
C ASP A 128 -0.02 -12.10 -6.77
N THR A 129 0.00 -11.43 -5.61
CA THR A 129 0.92 -10.31 -5.34
C THR A 129 2.38 -10.78 -5.37
N ALA A 130 2.68 -11.93 -4.75
CA ALA A 130 4.02 -12.52 -4.78
C ALA A 130 4.42 -12.94 -6.21
N ARG A 131 3.50 -13.48 -7.00
CA ARG A 131 3.74 -13.83 -8.41
C ARG A 131 4.00 -12.57 -9.25
N GLN A 132 3.20 -11.52 -9.10
CA GLN A 132 3.42 -10.25 -9.79
C GLN A 132 4.77 -9.63 -9.40
N THR A 133 5.09 -9.61 -8.10
CA THR A 133 6.37 -9.08 -7.61
C THR A 133 7.53 -9.86 -8.21
N ARG A 134 7.48 -11.21 -8.23
CA ARG A 134 8.50 -12.03 -8.87
C ARG A 134 8.66 -11.72 -10.35
N ALA A 135 7.55 -11.64 -11.09
CA ALA A 135 7.57 -11.32 -12.51
C ALA A 135 8.19 -9.93 -12.77
N VAL A 136 7.84 -8.93 -11.96
CA VAL A 136 8.43 -7.58 -12.06
C VAL A 136 9.93 -7.62 -11.74
N THR A 137 10.35 -8.33 -10.68
CA THR A 137 11.78 -8.45 -10.35
C THR A 137 12.57 -9.18 -11.43
N GLU A 138 11.99 -10.20 -12.06
CA GLU A 138 12.62 -10.93 -13.16
C GLU A 138 12.76 -10.06 -14.42
N VAL A 139 11.70 -9.36 -14.82
CA VAL A 139 11.74 -8.41 -15.94
C VAL A 139 12.76 -7.31 -15.67
N LYS A 140 12.76 -6.73 -14.46
CA LYS A 140 13.72 -5.68 -14.09
C LYS A 140 15.15 -6.18 -14.12
N ALA A 141 15.42 -7.38 -13.58
CA ALA A 141 16.75 -7.99 -13.63
C ALA A 141 17.20 -8.28 -15.08
N ASN A 142 16.30 -8.73 -15.94
CA ASN A 142 16.59 -8.96 -17.36
C ASN A 142 16.86 -7.66 -18.12
N GLU A 143 16.05 -6.61 -17.90
CA GLU A 143 16.28 -5.28 -18.50
C GLU A 143 17.57 -4.64 -18.02
N GLU A 144 17.90 -4.75 -16.73
CA GLU A 144 19.18 -4.27 -16.17
C GLU A 144 20.36 -5.05 -16.78
N ALA A 145 20.25 -6.36 -16.93
CA ALA A 145 21.29 -7.19 -17.55
C ALA A 145 21.49 -6.84 -19.04
N GLU A 146 20.41 -6.66 -19.80
CA GLU A 146 20.49 -6.22 -21.20
C GLU A 146 21.06 -4.80 -21.31
N THR A 147 20.64 -3.89 -20.45
CA THR A 147 21.18 -2.53 -20.39
C THR A 147 22.68 -2.56 -20.11
N ALA A 148 23.13 -3.36 -19.13
CA ALA A 148 24.55 -3.53 -18.82
C ALA A 148 25.33 -4.11 -20.02
N LYS A 149 24.80 -5.11 -20.73
CA LYS A 149 25.42 -5.63 -21.96
C LYS A 149 25.56 -4.55 -23.04
N VAL A 150 24.52 -3.73 -23.25
CA VAL A 150 24.57 -2.63 -24.24
C VAL A 150 25.58 -1.56 -23.83
N VAL A 151 25.64 -1.20 -22.54
CA VAL A 151 26.59 -0.20 -22.02
C VAL A 151 28.03 -0.69 -22.17
N GLU A 152 28.33 -1.92 -21.75
CA GLU A 152 29.67 -2.50 -21.90
C GLU A 152 30.04 -2.73 -23.37
N GLY A 153 29.07 -3.12 -24.22
CA GLY A 153 29.27 -3.21 -25.66
C GLY A 153 29.66 -1.86 -26.28
N ARG A 154 28.92 -0.79 -25.95
CA ARG A 154 29.26 0.57 -26.39
C ARG A 154 30.62 1.04 -25.85
N ARG A 155 30.97 0.66 -24.62
CA ARG A 155 32.27 0.97 -24.03
C ARG A 155 33.40 0.28 -24.77
N LEU A 156 33.23 -1.00 -25.13
CA LEU A 156 34.16 -1.75 -25.95
C LEU A 156 34.34 -1.12 -27.33
N ASP A 157 33.25 -0.68 -27.97
CA ASP A 157 33.32 0.03 -29.26
C ASP A 157 34.10 1.35 -29.16
N VAL A 158 33.87 2.14 -28.10
CA VAL A 158 34.61 3.39 -27.85
C VAL A 158 36.09 3.12 -27.59
N GLU A 159 36.41 2.11 -26.77
CA GLU A 159 37.80 1.72 -26.51
C GLU A 159 38.49 1.18 -27.76
N ASN A 160 37.81 0.37 -28.58
CA ASN A 160 38.34 -0.09 -29.86
C ASN A 160 38.63 1.08 -30.80
N LYS A 161 37.73 2.06 -30.90
CA LYS A 161 37.96 3.28 -31.70
C LYS A 161 39.13 4.11 -31.18
N ARG A 162 39.31 4.18 -29.86
CA ARG A 162 40.47 4.81 -29.22
C ARG A 162 41.76 4.08 -29.57
N LEU A 163 41.79 2.76 -29.42
CA LEU A 163 42.94 1.92 -29.74
C LEU A 163 43.32 2.04 -31.22
N GLU A 164 42.35 1.95 -32.14
CA GLU A 164 42.57 2.17 -33.58
C GLU A 164 43.22 3.55 -33.85
N THR A 165 42.74 4.58 -33.16
CA THR A 165 43.28 5.94 -33.28
C THR A 165 44.70 6.03 -32.73
N ASP A 166 44.96 5.44 -31.57
CA ASP A 166 46.28 5.42 -30.94
C ASP A 166 47.30 4.59 -31.73
N GLU A 167 46.88 3.49 -32.35
CA GLU A 167 47.69 2.71 -33.29
C GLU A 167 48.01 3.52 -34.54
N ALA A 168 47.04 4.22 -35.13
CA ALA A 168 47.28 5.09 -36.27
C ALA A 168 48.23 6.26 -35.94
N ILE A 169 48.12 6.85 -34.75
CA ILE A 169 49.04 7.88 -34.26
C ILE A 169 50.44 7.30 -34.05
N ARG A 170 50.55 6.11 -33.43
CA ARG A 170 51.84 5.43 -33.23
C ARG A 170 52.52 5.10 -34.55
N LEU A 171 51.80 4.52 -35.50
CA LEU A 171 52.31 4.18 -36.82
C LEU A 171 52.80 5.45 -37.55
N ARG A 172 52.01 6.54 -37.54
CA ARG A 172 52.45 7.82 -38.13
C ARG A 172 53.68 8.39 -37.43
N ARG A 173 53.78 8.28 -36.11
CA ARG A 173 54.94 8.74 -35.35
C ARG A 173 56.18 7.90 -35.67
N GLU A 174 56.01 6.59 -35.83
CA GLU A 174 57.08 5.68 -36.23
C GLU A 174 57.53 5.93 -37.67
N ASP A 175 56.61 6.10 -38.62
CA ASP A 175 56.90 6.49 -40.00
C ASP A 175 57.61 7.86 -40.07
N MET A 176 57.19 8.83 -39.25
CA MET A 176 57.87 10.11 -39.12
C MET A 176 59.28 9.94 -38.57
N ASN A 177 59.47 9.14 -37.52
CA ASN A 177 60.78 8.85 -36.95
C ASN A 177 61.68 8.13 -37.97
N ARG A 178 61.14 7.19 -38.76
CA ARG A 178 61.86 6.53 -39.85
C ARG A 178 62.29 7.55 -40.91
N ALA A 179 61.40 8.46 -41.31
CA ALA A 179 61.73 9.53 -42.25
C ALA A 179 62.78 10.51 -41.71
N VAL A 180 62.77 10.80 -40.40
CA VAL A 180 63.81 11.60 -39.74
C VAL A 180 65.14 10.86 -39.74
N GLN A 181 65.17 9.57 -39.37
CA GLN A 181 66.38 8.75 -39.39
C GLN A 181 66.95 8.60 -40.81
N GLU A 182 66.11 8.40 -41.83
CA GLU A 182 66.52 8.38 -43.24
C GLU A 182 67.13 9.72 -43.67
N ARG A 183 66.55 10.86 -43.23
CA ARG A 183 67.13 12.19 -43.46
C ARG A 183 68.46 12.39 -42.73
N GLU A 184 68.55 11.99 -41.47
CA GLU A 184 69.80 12.08 -40.70
C GLU A 184 70.90 11.23 -41.35
N PHE A 185 70.57 10.02 -41.81
CA PHE A 185 71.50 9.14 -42.50
C PHE A 185 71.95 9.71 -43.85
N THR A 186 71.04 10.30 -44.63
CA THR A 186 71.39 10.94 -45.91
C THR A 186 72.28 12.16 -45.69
N VAL A 187 72.01 13.00 -44.68
CA VAL A 187 72.86 14.15 -44.31
C VAL A 187 74.23 13.69 -43.81
N LEU A 188 74.30 12.66 -42.97
CA LEU A 188 75.57 12.06 -42.52
C LEU A 188 76.40 11.55 -43.70
N LYS A 189 75.77 10.86 -44.65
CA LYS A 189 76.43 10.35 -45.85
C LYS A 189 76.92 11.47 -46.77
N GLU A 190 76.14 12.53 -46.96
CA GLU A 190 76.59 13.72 -47.70
C GLU A 190 77.75 14.42 -47.00
N LYS A 191 77.71 14.57 -45.68
CA LYS A 191 78.80 15.15 -44.90
C LYS A 191 80.08 14.33 -45.01
N GLN A 192 79.98 13.00 -44.92
CA GLN A 192 81.13 12.11 -45.13
C GLN A 192 81.69 12.20 -46.55
N ARG A 193 80.82 12.34 -47.56
CA ARG A 193 81.25 12.53 -48.96
C ARG A 193 82.00 13.85 -49.13
N LEU A 194 81.49 14.94 -48.55
CA LEU A 194 82.13 16.26 -48.57
C LEU A 194 83.47 16.25 -47.81
N GLU A 195 83.56 15.57 -46.67
CA GLU A 195 84.82 15.40 -45.94
C GLU A 195 85.84 14.60 -46.76
N GLN A 196 85.44 13.51 -47.43
CA GLN A 196 86.31 12.78 -48.35
C GLN A 196 86.77 13.62 -49.55
N GLU A 197 85.88 14.40 -50.15
CA GLU A 197 86.21 15.30 -51.25
C GLU A 197 87.20 16.38 -50.81
N SER A 198 87.02 16.97 -49.62
CA SER A 198 87.96 17.94 -49.04
C SER A 198 89.32 17.34 -48.69
N LEU A 199 89.35 16.06 -48.25
CA LEU A 199 90.59 15.33 -47.99
C LEU A 199 91.34 15.03 -49.30
N GLN A 200 90.64 14.60 -50.35
CA GLN A 200 91.22 14.37 -51.67
C GLN A 200 91.76 15.67 -52.28
N GLU A 201 91.01 16.78 -52.18
CA GLU A 201 91.47 18.08 -52.67
C GLU A 201 92.69 18.60 -51.87
N GLY A 202 92.72 18.34 -50.56
CA GLY A 202 93.87 18.60 -49.70
C GLY A 202 95.11 17.77 -50.04
N GLU A 203 94.93 16.47 -50.35
CA GLU A 203 96.01 15.59 -50.81
C GLU A 203 96.49 15.96 -52.21
N GLU A 204 95.60 16.26 -53.16
CA GLU A 204 95.98 16.74 -54.49
C GLU A 204 96.76 18.06 -54.43
N ALA A 205 96.36 18.99 -53.55
CA ALA A 205 97.09 20.24 -53.33
C ALA A 205 98.47 20.01 -52.69
N ARG A 206 98.60 19.02 -51.80
CA ARG A 206 99.91 18.60 -51.26
C ARG A 206 100.79 17.97 -52.33
N VAL A 207 100.26 17.05 -53.14
CA VAL A 207 100.99 16.38 -54.22
C VAL A 207 101.41 17.38 -55.31
N ARG A 208 100.58 18.39 -55.64
CA ARG A 208 100.97 19.47 -56.56
C ARG A 208 102.10 20.33 -55.98
N ARG A 209 102.08 20.66 -54.68
CA ARG A 209 103.20 21.36 -54.02
C ARG A 209 104.47 20.51 -54.01
N GLU A 210 104.40 19.24 -53.62
CA GLU A 210 105.55 18.33 -53.64
C GLU A 210 106.15 18.18 -55.04
N ARG A 211 105.32 18.02 -56.09
CA ARG A 211 105.81 17.98 -57.47
C ARG A 211 106.46 19.29 -57.92
N SER A 212 105.93 20.45 -57.50
CA SER A 212 106.55 21.75 -57.81
C SER A 212 107.88 21.97 -57.09
N VAL A 213 108.00 21.48 -55.85
CA VAL A 213 109.25 21.54 -55.07
C VAL A 213 110.28 20.56 -55.64
N SER A 214 109.88 19.34 -56.02
CA SER A 214 110.79 18.37 -56.66
C SER A 214 111.29 18.81 -58.03
N LEU A 215 110.46 19.52 -58.82
CA LEU A 215 110.87 20.08 -60.12
C LEU A 215 111.87 21.24 -59.92
N ALA A 216 111.68 22.07 -58.89
CA ALA A 216 112.59 23.15 -58.55
C ALA A 216 113.93 22.64 -57.96
N GLU A 217 113.92 21.51 -57.24
CA GLU A 217 115.13 20.85 -56.75
C GLU A 217 115.89 20.15 -57.89
N MET A 218 115.20 19.51 -58.84
CA MET A 218 115.82 18.93 -60.05
C MET A 218 116.45 20.00 -60.96
N GLU A 219 115.84 21.18 -61.14
CA GLU A 219 116.46 22.27 -61.91
C GLU A 219 117.72 22.85 -61.23
N LYS A 220 117.80 22.78 -59.91
CA LYS A 220 118.95 23.27 -59.12
C LYS A 220 120.09 22.25 -59.06
N GLU A 221 119.78 20.95 -59.09
CA GLU A 221 120.78 19.87 -59.17
C GLU A 221 121.38 19.72 -60.58
N VAL A 222 120.61 19.98 -61.65
CA VAL A 222 121.12 19.92 -63.03
C VAL A 222 122.14 21.02 -63.34
N GLN A 223 122.05 22.21 -62.73
CA GLN A 223 123.05 23.27 -62.90
C GLN A 223 124.35 23.08 -62.09
N VAL A 224 124.38 22.14 -61.14
CA VAL A 224 125.57 21.80 -60.35
C VAL A 224 126.20 20.47 -60.80
N ALA A 225 125.47 19.64 -61.54
CA ALA A 225 125.94 18.36 -62.08
C ALA A 225 126.68 18.45 -63.43
N ASP A 226 126.59 19.56 -64.17
CA ASP A 226 127.27 19.74 -65.48
C ASP A 226 128.75 20.20 -65.36
N ALA A 227 129.28 20.41 -64.15
CA ALA A 227 130.68 20.79 -63.91
C ALA A 227 131.53 19.70 -63.25
N ALA A 228 131.00 18.49 -63.01
CA ALA A 228 131.74 17.41 -62.35
C ALA A 228 131.45 16.02 -62.97
N VAL A 229 131.39 15.97 -64.31
CA VAL A 229 131.36 14.71 -65.11
C VAL A 229 132.77 14.16 -65.37
N GLU A 230 133.78 14.57 -64.60
CA GLU A 230 135.04 13.84 -64.56
C GLU A 230 135.23 13.18 -63.20
N VAL A 231 135.38 11.87 -63.27
CA VAL A 231 135.91 10.95 -62.26
C VAL A 231 134.83 10.15 -61.51
N GLU A 232 134.85 8.86 -61.85
CA GLU A 232 134.34 7.72 -61.10
C GLU A 232 132.85 7.38 -61.19
N ARG A 233 132.55 6.81 -62.36
CA ARG A 233 131.61 5.70 -62.50
C ARG A 233 131.77 4.65 -61.39
N LYS A 234 130.70 4.55 -60.59
CA LYS A 234 130.04 3.32 -60.15
C LYS A 234 130.87 2.34 -59.29
N ARG A 235 130.77 2.52 -57.97
CA ARG A 235 130.66 1.39 -57.03
C ARG A 235 129.47 1.58 -56.10
N ALA A 236 128.62 0.56 -56.10
CA ALA A 236 127.48 0.38 -55.22
C ALA A 236 127.92 -0.37 -53.95
N ILE A 237 127.02 -0.34 -52.96
CA ILE A 237 126.96 -1.15 -51.72
C ILE A 237 127.93 -0.58 -50.65
N VAL A 238 127.55 -0.23 -49.41
CA VAL A 238 126.73 -0.90 -48.37
C VAL A 238 126.31 0.14 -47.31
N VAL A 239 125.35 -0.23 -46.43
CA VAL A 239 125.09 0.23 -45.04
C VAL A 239 123.95 1.25 -44.92
N ALA A 240 122.71 0.84 -44.68
CA ALA A 240 122.11 0.40 -43.40
C ALA A 240 121.98 1.54 -42.37
N GLU A 241 120.74 1.93 -42.06
CA GLU A 241 120.07 1.59 -40.79
C GLU A 241 118.82 2.48 -40.55
N GLN A 242 117.63 1.87 -40.56
CA GLN A 242 116.48 2.35 -39.77
C GLN A 242 115.69 1.14 -39.27
N LYS A 243 115.82 0.84 -37.97
CA LYS A 243 115.05 -0.18 -37.23
C LYS A 243 114.34 0.49 -36.06
N THR A 244 113.13 1.01 -36.27
CA THR A 244 112.25 1.53 -35.20
C THR A 244 110.74 1.34 -35.46
N VAL A 245 110.31 0.41 -36.34
CA VAL A 245 108.89 0.35 -36.78
C VAL A 245 108.10 -0.85 -36.24
N VAL A 246 108.64 -1.67 -35.32
CA VAL A 246 107.88 -2.84 -34.81
C VAL A 246 107.39 -2.68 -33.36
N GLN A 247 108.02 -1.85 -32.53
CA GLN A 247 107.65 -1.78 -31.10
C GLN A 247 106.45 -0.89 -30.78
N GLN A 248 106.04 0.04 -31.65
CA GLN A 248 104.90 0.92 -31.38
C GLN A 248 103.56 0.38 -31.90
N GLN A 249 103.57 -0.64 -32.76
CA GLN A 249 102.35 -1.19 -33.33
C GLN A 249 101.69 -2.26 -32.44
N GLU A 250 102.46 -2.94 -31.58
CA GLU A 250 101.95 -4.02 -30.72
C GLU A 250 101.31 -3.51 -29.41
N GLU A 251 101.79 -2.41 -28.82
CA GLU A 251 101.20 -1.84 -27.60
C GLU A 251 99.80 -1.27 -27.81
N LYS A 252 99.53 -0.67 -28.98
CA LYS A 252 98.23 -0.07 -29.28
C LYS A 252 97.12 -1.11 -29.42
N THR A 253 97.41 -2.23 -30.07
CA THR A 253 96.48 -3.37 -30.20
C THR A 253 96.17 -4.05 -28.88
N ASN A 254 97.10 -4.08 -27.93
CA ASN A 254 96.88 -4.69 -26.61
C ASN A 254 95.97 -3.86 -25.69
N ILE A 255 95.98 -2.53 -25.80
CA ILE A 255 95.14 -1.64 -24.97
C ILE A 255 93.67 -1.68 -25.44
N GLU A 256 93.43 -1.71 -26.74
CA GLU A 256 92.08 -1.81 -27.31
C GLU A 256 91.41 -3.14 -26.96
N ALA A 257 92.16 -4.25 -26.98
CA ALA A 257 91.65 -5.57 -26.59
C ALA A 257 91.29 -5.66 -25.09
N ARG A 258 92.05 -4.99 -24.21
CA ARG A 258 91.80 -5.03 -22.75
C ARG A 258 90.55 -4.24 -22.34
N MET A 259 90.33 -3.07 -22.96
CA MET A 259 89.16 -2.22 -22.71
C MET A 259 87.85 -2.90 -23.15
N THR A 260 87.86 -3.65 -24.26
CA THR A 260 86.67 -4.40 -24.69
C THR A 260 86.34 -5.57 -23.77
N ALA A 261 87.35 -6.24 -23.21
CA ALA A 261 87.16 -7.35 -22.28
C ALA A 261 86.65 -6.89 -20.90
N GLU A 262 87.19 -5.79 -20.36
CA GLU A 262 86.75 -5.22 -19.08
C GLU A 262 85.28 -4.75 -19.16
N ARG A 263 84.88 -4.10 -20.26
CA ARG A 263 83.50 -3.62 -20.45
C ARG A 263 82.48 -4.75 -20.63
N VAL A 264 82.85 -5.84 -21.31
CA VAL A 264 82.00 -7.03 -21.44
C VAL A 264 81.81 -7.72 -20.09
N SER A 265 82.89 -7.86 -19.30
CA SER A 265 82.81 -8.43 -17.95
C SER A 265 81.88 -7.61 -17.04
N GLU A 266 82.00 -6.29 -17.04
CA GLU A 266 81.16 -5.40 -16.23
C GLU A 266 79.68 -5.48 -16.61
N VAL A 267 79.35 -5.50 -17.90
CA VAL A 267 77.96 -5.67 -18.38
C VAL A 267 77.40 -7.03 -17.97
N THR A 268 78.16 -8.12 -18.12
CA THR A 268 77.72 -9.45 -17.70
C THR A 268 77.52 -9.58 -16.19
N LEU A 269 78.34 -8.88 -15.39
CA LEU A 269 78.19 -8.84 -13.93
C LEU A 269 76.92 -8.06 -13.52
N ILE A 270 76.65 -6.93 -14.16
CA ILE A 270 75.43 -6.13 -13.90
C ILE A 270 74.18 -6.91 -14.30
N GLU A 271 74.21 -7.59 -15.45
CA GLU A 271 73.10 -8.42 -15.92
C GLU A 271 72.84 -9.62 -14.99
N ALA A 272 73.90 -10.28 -14.51
CA ALA A 272 73.79 -11.33 -13.49
C ALA A 272 73.25 -10.80 -12.16
N GLN A 273 73.67 -9.61 -11.72
CA GLN A 273 73.16 -8.97 -10.50
C GLN A 273 71.70 -8.53 -10.62
N MET A 274 71.29 -8.03 -11.79
CA MET A 274 69.89 -7.69 -12.07
C MET A 274 69.00 -8.93 -12.04
N ASN A 275 69.42 -10.02 -12.68
CA ASN A 275 68.65 -11.28 -12.67
C ASN A 275 68.56 -11.87 -11.26
N ALA A 276 69.64 -11.88 -10.49
CA ALA A 276 69.62 -12.34 -9.10
C ALA A 276 68.69 -11.50 -8.21
N ARG A 277 68.67 -10.17 -8.37
CA ARG A 277 67.75 -9.28 -7.63
C ARG A 277 66.29 -9.49 -8.06
N LYS A 278 66.04 -9.68 -9.35
CA LYS A 278 64.70 -9.98 -9.88
C LYS A 278 64.16 -11.28 -9.28
N ASP A 279 64.96 -12.34 -9.30
CA ASP A 279 64.59 -13.64 -8.72
C ASP A 279 64.39 -13.56 -7.19
N GLN A 280 65.19 -12.74 -6.49
CA GLN A 280 65.04 -12.51 -5.06
C GLN A 280 63.75 -11.75 -4.74
N VAL A 281 63.43 -10.69 -5.47
CA VAL A 281 62.19 -9.93 -5.31
C VAL A 281 60.98 -10.80 -5.64
N GLU A 282 61.03 -11.58 -6.72
CA GLU A 282 59.96 -12.50 -7.10
C GLU A 282 59.71 -13.57 -6.02
N LYS A 283 60.76 -14.15 -5.43
CA LYS A 283 60.62 -15.09 -4.31
C LYS A 283 60.07 -14.43 -3.03
N VAL A 284 60.48 -13.20 -2.71
CA VAL A 284 59.97 -12.48 -1.54
C VAL A 284 58.49 -12.12 -1.74
N VAL A 285 58.13 -11.58 -2.90
CA VAL A 285 56.74 -11.23 -3.23
C VAL A 285 55.86 -12.48 -3.28
N ALA A 286 56.32 -13.58 -3.87
CA ALA A 286 55.59 -14.84 -3.86
C ALA A 286 55.40 -15.39 -2.43
N SER A 287 56.43 -15.29 -1.57
CA SER A 287 56.35 -15.73 -0.18
C SER A 287 55.45 -14.83 0.69
N GLU A 288 55.46 -13.52 0.46
CA GLU A 288 54.56 -12.56 1.12
C GLU A 288 53.12 -12.75 0.67
N ALA A 289 52.87 -12.89 -0.63
CA ALA A 289 51.54 -13.19 -1.17
C ALA A 289 51.00 -14.55 -0.65
N GLN A 290 51.87 -15.55 -0.53
CA GLN A 290 51.48 -16.84 0.04
C GLN A 290 51.16 -16.74 1.54
N LYS A 291 51.97 -16.02 2.33
CA LYS A 291 51.67 -15.74 3.76
C LYS A 291 50.37 -14.97 3.94
N GLU A 292 50.11 -13.98 3.09
CA GLU A 292 48.89 -13.19 3.13
C GLU A 292 47.67 -14.02 2.75
N SER A 293 47.78 -14.86 1.70
CA SER A 293 46.74 -15.82 1.33
C SER A 293 46.45 -16.81 2.46
N GLU A 294 47.46 -17.37 3.11
CA GLU A 294 47.30 -18.30 4.24
C GLU A 294 46.66 -17.61 5.46
N ARG A 295 47.02 -16.35 5.75
CA ARG A 295 46.36 -15.55 6.80
C ARG A 295 44.89 -15.30 6.46
N ASN A 296 44.59 -14.91 5.23
CA ASN A 296 43.22 -14.65 4.78
C ASN A 296 42.36 -15.93 4.81
N LEU A 297 42.94 -17.09 4.47
CA LEU A 297 42.30 -18.40 4.61
C LEU A 297 42.03 -18.74 6.07
N ALA A 298 43.02 -18.59 6.96
CA ALA A 298 42.85 -18.86 8.39
C ALA A 298 41.82 -17.93 9.05
N GLU A 299 41.78 -16.65 8.65
CA GLU A 299 40.80 -15.69 9.13
C GLU A 299 39.39 -15.98 8.60
N ALA A 300 39.27 -16.37 7.32
CA ALA A 300 38.00 -16.84 6.76
C ALA A 300 37.50 -18.11 7.44
N GLU A 301 38.37 -19.07 7.77
CA GLU A 301 38.01 -20.26 8.54
C GLU A 301 37.58 -19.92 9.96
N LYS A 302 38.28 -19.00 10.64
CA LYS A 302 37.89 -18.50 11.97
C LYS A 302 36.52 -17.83 11.93
N ILE A 303 36.25 -16.98 10.93
CA ILE A 303 34.94 -16.32 10.75
C ILE A 303 33.85 -17.37 10.48
N ARG A 304 34.12 -18.37 9.65
CA ARG A 304 33.17 -19.48 9.40
C ARG A 304 32.88 -20.28 10.66
N ALA A 305 33.90 -20.56 11.48
CA ALA A 305 33.72 -21.27 12.75
C ALA A 305 32.89 -20.45 13.76
N ILE A 306 33.15 -19.15 13.86
CA ILE A 306 32.39 -18.24 14.74
C ILE A 306 30.94 -18.11 14.26
N THR A 307 30.70 -17.86 12.97
CA THR A 307 29.35 -17.73 12.42
C THR A 307 28.56 -19.03 12.51
N ALA A 308 29.19 -20.19 12.32
CA ALA A 308 28.54 -21.48 12.57
C ALA A 308 28.18 -21.68 14.05
N ALA A 309 29.07 -21.28 14.97
CA ALA A 309 28.81 -21.37 16.41
C ALA A 309 27.72 -20.39 16.88
N GLU A 310 27.68 -19.17 16.33
CA GLU A 310 26.64 -18.19 16.58
C GLU A 310 25.30 -18.64 16.03
N GLY A 311 25.26 -19.17 14.80
CA GLY A 311 24.05 -19.76 14.22
C GLY A 311 23.52 -20.92 15.06
N ALA A 312 24.39 -21.81 15.54
CA ALA A 312 23.99 -22.90 16.43
C ALA A 312 23.46 -22.40 17.78
N ARG A 313 24.05 -21.33 18.36
CA ARG A 313 23.52 -20.70 19.58
C ARG A 313 22.15 -20.07 19.36
N GLU A 314 21.95 -19.37 18.25
CA GLU A 314 20.67 -18.72 17.95
C GLU A 314 19.56 -19.76 17.72
N VAL A 315 19.86 -20.87 17.04
CA VAL A 315 18.93 -22.00 16.90
C VAL A 315 18.57 -22.58 18.27
N ALA A 316 19.55 -22.80 19.15
CA ALA A 316 19.30 -23.31 20.50
C ALA A 316 18.45 -22.35 21.37
N ILE A 317 18.67 -21.04 21.25
CA ILE A 317 17.84 -20.02 21.94
C ILE A 317 16.41 -20.03 21.40
N ARG A 318 16.24 -20.03 20.07
CA ARG A 318 14.91 -20.09 19.42
C ARG A 318 14.16 -21.36 19.80
N ASP A 319 14.84 -22.50 19.88
CA ASP A 319 14.23 -23.76 20.31
C ASP A 319 13.83 -23.72 21.79
N ALA A 320 14.64 -23.12 22.66
CA ALA A 320 14.30 -22.92 24.06
C ALA A 320 13.08 -21.99 24.24
N GLU A 321 13.03 -20.87 23.51
CA GLU A 321 11.90 -19.95 23.48
C GLU A 321 10.62 -20.63 22.96
N ARG A 322 10.75 -21.44 21.90
CA ARG A 322 9.64 -22.23 21.36
C ARG A 322 9.12 -23.21 22.41
N LEU A 323 10.02 -23.93 23.10
CA LEU A 323 9.66 -24.88 24.14
C LEU A 323 8.96 -24.18 25.31
N GLN A 324 9.47 -23.03 25.76
CA GLN A 324 8.87 -22.23 26.82
C GLN A 324 7.49 -21.71 26.42
N THR A 325 7.34 -21.21 25.19
CA THR A 325 6.06 -20.75 24.65
C THR A 325 5.03 -21.88 24.58
N THR A 326 5.45 -23.07 24.13
CA THR A 326 4.56 -24.24 24.09
C THR A 326 4.17 -24.71 25.49
N ALA A 327 5.11 -24.71 26.44
CA ALA A 327 4.84 -25.07 27.83
C ALA A 327 3.89 -24.08 28.52
N GLU A 328 4.08 -22.77 28.29
CA GLU A 328 3.16 -21.73 28.79
C GLU A 328 1.78 -21.83 28.15
N ALA A 329 1.69 -22.14 26.85
CA ALA A 329 0.42 -22.36 26.18
C ALA A 329 -0.31 -23.60 26.73
N GLU A 330 0.39 -24.72 26.94
CA GLU A 330 -0.18 -25.93 27.54
C GLU A 330 -0.60 -25.73 28.99
N SER A 331 0.18 -24.97 29.77
CA SER A 331 -0.17 -24.59 31.15
C SER A 331 -1.47 -23.78 31.17
N LYS A 332 -1.60 -22.74 30.32
CA LYS A 332 -2.82 -21.94 30.21
C LYS A 332 -4.02 -22.77 29.74
N VAL A 333 -3.83 -23.71 28.82
CA VAL A 333 -4.90 -24.63 28.38
C VAL A 333 -5.31 -25.55 29.52
N SER A 334 -4.36 -26.04 30.31
CA SER A 334 -4.63 -26.90 31.46
C SER A 334 -5.35 -26.16 32.59
N GLU A 335 -4.97 -24.90 32.87
CA GLU A 335 -5.68 -24.04 33.83
C GLU A 335 -7.12 -23.77 33.39
N LYS A 336 -7.34 -23.46 32.11
CA LYS A 336 -8.69 -23.28 31.56
C LYS A 336 -9.52 -24.56 31.63
N ARG A 337 -8.92 -25.72 31.34
CA ARG A 337 -9.59 -27.03 31.49
C ARG A 337 -9.94 -27.32 32.94
N ARG A 338 -9.04 -27.03 33.88
CA ARG A 338 -9.30 -27.17 35.33
C ARG A 338 -10.47 -26.29 35.75
N TYR A 339 -10.47 -25.01 35.35
CA TYR A 339 -11.55 -24.08 35.66
C TYR A 339 -12.90 -24.53 35.06
N ALA A 340 -12.89 -25.01 33.81
CA ALA A 340 -14.09 -25.57 33.18
C ALA A 340 -14.60 -26.82 33.93
N MET A 341 -13.72 -27.74 34.34
CA MET A 341 -14.09 -28.91 35.14
C MET A 341 -14.62 -28.53 36.53
N GLU A 342 -14.06 -27.49 37.17
CA GLU A 342 -14.51 -26.99 38.47
C GLU A 342 -15.94 -26.41 38.36
N GLN A 343 -16.20 -25.61 37.32
CA GLN A 343 -17.55 -25.10 37.03
C GLN A 343 -18.55 -26.21 36.68
N GLU A 344 -18.10 -27.23 35.94
CA GLU A 344 -18.95 -28.40 35.64
C GLU A 344 -19.26 -29.21 36.90
N ALA A 345 -18.29 -29.41 37.78
CA ALA A 345 -18.46 -30.09 39.07
C ALA A 345 -19.37 -29.30 40.04
N GLU A 346 -19.26 -27.97 40.09
CA GLU A 346 -20.20 -27.10 40.81
C GLU A 346 -21.62 -27.20 40.23
N GLY A 347 -21.74 -27.28 38.90
CA GLY A 347 -23.01 -27.47 38.22
C GLY A 347 -23.66 -28.84 38.47
N THR A 348 -22.88 -29.92 38.52
CA THR A 348 -23.39 -31.28 38.81
C THR A 348 -23.77 -31.43 40.28
N THR A 349 -22.96 -30.92 41.21
CA THR A 349 -23.29 -30.94 42.65
C THR A 349 -24.55 -30.11 42.96
N ALA A 350 -24.75 -28.96 42.30
CA ALA A 350 -25.98 -28.19 42.41
C ALA A 350 -27.20 -28.95 41.86
N ARG A 351 -27.05 -29.68 40.73
CA ARG A 351 -28.11 -30.53 40.17
C ARG A 351 -28.45 -31.71 41.08
N GLU A 352 -27.45 -32.42 41.60
CA GLU A 352 -27.66 -33.56 42.49
C GLU A 352 -28.30 -33.12 43.82
N ALA A 353 -27.90 -31.96 44.37
CA ALA A 353 -28.54 -31.38 45.55
C ALA A 353 -30.02 -31.02 45.29
N ALA A 354 -30.34 -30.51 44.10
CA ALA A 354 -31.72 -30.21 43.71
C ALA A 354 -32.57 -31.50 43.54
N VAL A 355 -32.01 -32.55 42.95
CA VAL A 355 -32.68 -33.86 42.80
C VAL A 355 -32.88 -34.53 44.17
N GLY A 356 -31.89 -34.51 45.06
CA GLY A 356 -32.02 -35.05 46.42
C GLY A 356 -33.08 -34.32 47.25
N MET A 357 -33.21 -33.00 47.09
CA MET A 357 -34.31 -32.22 47.70
C MET A 357 -35.68 -32.54 47.10
N ALA A 358 -35.75 -32.81 45.79
CA ALA A 358 -36.98 -33.22 45.13
C ALA A 358 -37.42 -34.63 45.57
N GLU A 359 -36.49 -35.59 45.68
CA GLU A 359 -36.77 -36.93 46.20
C GLU A 359 -37.22 -36.91 47.66
N ALA A 360 -36.61 -36.08 48.51
CA ALA A 360 -37.07 -35.90 49.90
C ALA A 360 -38.51 -35.38 49.97
N ARG A 361 -38.88 -34.42 49.11
CA ARG A 361 -40.26 -33.90 49.01
C ARG A 361 -41.25 -34.93 48.47
N VAL A 362 -40.87 -35.71 47.47
CA VAL A 362 -41.70 -36.80 46.90
C VAL A 362 -41.94 -37.90 47.94
N THR A 363 -40.96 -38.20 48.78
CA THR A 363 -41.09 -39.23 49.83
C THR A 363 -42.03 -38.77 50.94
N ILE A 364 -41.99 -37.48 51.32
CA ILE A 364 -42.95 -36.86 52.25
C ILE A 364 -44.37 -36.85 51.65
N ALA A 365 -44.50 -36.56 50.36
CA ALA A 365 -45.79 -36.58 49.66
C ALA A 365 -46.38 -37.99 49.54
N LYS A 366 -45.57 -39.01 49.22
CA LYS A 366 -45.99 -40.43 49.18
C LYS A 366 -46.42 -40.97 50.55
N ALA A 367 -45.81 -40.49 51.63
CA ALA A 367 -46.23 -40.84 52.99
C ALA A 367 -47.60 -40.25 53.37
N ASN A 368 -47.92 -39.06 52.84
CA ASN A 368 -49.23 -38.42 53.04
C ASN A 368 -50.33 -39.05 52.15
N ALA A 369 -50.01 -39.49 50.93
CA ALA A 369 -50.96 -40.14 50.03
C ALA A 369 -51.42 -41.52 50.54
N ARG A 370 -50.52 -42.31 51.14
CA ARG A 370 -50.87 -43.63 51.73
C ARG A 370 -51.81 -43.56 52.94
N LYS A 371 -52.04 -42.39 53.53
CA LYS A 371 -53.06 -42.17 54.57
C LYS A 371 -54.47 -41.97 54.01
N ILE A 372 -54.60 -41.68 52.71
CA ILE A 372 -55.87 -41.35 52.06
C ILE A 372 -56.43 -42.57 51.28
N ASP A 373 -55.57 -43.48 50.81
CA ASP A 373 -55.99 -44.66 50.04
C ASP A 373 -56.69 -45.77 50.85
N ALA A 374 -56.83 -45.62 52.18
CA ALA A 374 -57.52 -46.60 53.02
C ALA A 374 -59.06 -46.46 53.02
N SER A 375 -59.62 -45.36 52.47
CA SER A 375 -61.07 -45.10 52.51
C SER A 375 -61.80 -45.21 51.17
N ALA A 376 -61.11 -45.50 50.06
CA ALA A 376 -61.70 -45.43 48.71
C ALA A 376 -61.87 -46.78 47.99
N ILE A 377 -61.61 -47.92 48.65
CA ILE A 377 -61.68 -49.26 48.01
C ILE A 377 -63.06 -49.94 48.17
N GLN A 378 -64.04 -49.32 48.86
CA GLN A 378 -65.34 -49.95 49.09
C GLN A 378 -66.44 -49.68 48.03
N GLU A 379 -66.28 -48.71 47.12
CA GLU A 379 -67.41 -48.26 46.27
C GLU A 379 -67.26 -48.46 44.74
N VAL A 380 -66.16 -49.04 44.25
CA VAL A 380 -65.96 -49.22 42.79
C VAL A 380 -66.51 -50.57 42.26
N GLY A 381 -67.03 -51.44 43.14
CA GLY A 381 -67.45 -52.80 42.77
C GLY A 381 -68.82 -52.96 42.09
N LEU A 382 -69.59 -51.89 41.84
CA LEU A 382 -70.99 -52.02 41.38
C LEU A 382 -71.34 -51.32 40.04
N ALA A 383 -70.37 -50.76 39.34
CA ALA A 383 -70.61 -50.03 38.08
C ALA A 383 -70.08 -50.74 36.81
N GLU A 384 -69.70 -52.01 36.88
CA GLU A 384 -69.20 -52.78 35.71
C GLU A 384 -70.30 -53.54 34.94
N ALA A 385 -71.57 -53.48 35.36
CA ALA A 385 -72.64 -54.27 34.73
C ALA A 385 -73.47 -53.54 33.67
N HIS A 386 -73.37 -52.20 33.54
CA HIS A 386 -74.22 -51.43 32.62
C HIS A 386 -73.57 -51.04 31.28
N VAL A 387 -72.25 -51.24 31.11
CA VAL A 387 -71.51 -50.81 29.91
C VAL A 387 -71.61 -51.82 28.75
N THR A 388 -72.08 -53.04 29.00
CA THR A 388 -72.00 -54.13 28.00
C THR A 388 -73.18 -54.19 27.02
N LYS A 389 -74.24 -53.37 27.20
CA LYS A 389 -75.41 -53.35 26.29
C LYS A 389 -75.36 -52.22 25.25
N ALA A 390 -74.59 -51.15 25.50
CA ALA A 390 -74.45 -50.01 24.59
C ALA A 390 -73.34 -50.15 23.53
N LYS A 391 -72.52 -51.21 23.60
CA LYS A 391 -71.42 -51.46 22.65
C LYS A 391 -71.88 -52.04 21.29
N GLY A 392 -73.17 -52.33 21.11
CA GLY A 392 -73.70 -52.94 19.89
C GLY A 392 -74.14 -51.96 18.79
N ASP A 393 -74.71 -50.81 19.17
CA ASP A 393 -75.36 -49.93 18.19
C ASP A 393 -74.44 -48.81 17.66
N VAL A 394 -73.32 -48.53 18.34
CA VAL A 394 -72.37 -47.45 17.98
C VAL A 394 -71.44 -47.84 16.83
N HIS A 395 -71.36 -49.13 16.45
CA HIS A 395 -70.38 -49.57 15.46
C HIS A 395 -70.79 -49.30 13.99
N ALA A 396 -72.08 -49.02 13.73
CA ALA A 396 -72.58 -48.67 12.39
C ALA A 396 -72.53 -47.16 12.10
N GLU A 397 -72.73 -46.31 13.11
CA GLU A 397 -72.73 -44.85 12.96
C GLU A 397 -71.30 -44.26 12.92
N VAL A 398 -70.33 -44.97 13.52
CA VAL A 398 -68.90 -44.60 13.48
C VAL A 398 -68.28 -44.82 12.09
N THR A 399 -68.80 -45.75 11.29
CA THR A 399 -68.23 -46.04 9.95
C THR A 399 -68.73 -45.10 8.86
N GLU A 400 -69.93 -44.50 9.00
CA GLU A 400 -70.44 -43.48 8.07
C GLU A 400 -69.90 -42.08 8.42
N SER A 401 -69.80 -41.73 9.71
CA SER A 401 -69.22 -40.46 10.17
C SER A 401 -67.69 -40.37 9.98
N GLN A 402 -66.95 -41.50 10.04
CA GLN A 402 -65.52 -41.51 9.70
C GLN A 402 -65.26 -41.24 8.20
N ALA A 403 -66.14 -41.70 7.30
CA ALA A 403 -65.96 -41.51 5.87
C ALA A 403 -66.25 -40.06 5.43
N GLU A 404 -67.26 -39.39 6.02
CA GLU A 404 -67.54 -37.98 5.75
C GLU A 404 -66.50 -37.04 6.40
N ALA A 405 -65.98 -37.38 7.59
CA ALA A 405 -64.91 -36.64 8.25
C ALA A 405 -63.57 -36.75 7.50
N GLU A 406 -63.25 -37.92 6.92
CA GLU A 406 -62.05 -38.09 6.09
C GLU A 406 -62.15 -37.32 4.76
N ALA A 407 -63.33 -37.24 4.14
CA ALA A 407 -63.54 -36.45 2.92
C ALA A 407 -63.49 -34.93 3.17
N SER A 408 -64.06 -34.44 4.27
CA SER A 408 -63.94 -33.03 4.69
C SER A 408 -62.49 -32.66 5.05
N GLY A 409 -61.81 -33.53 5.79
CA GLY A 409 -60.43 -33.32 6.22
C GLY A 409 -59.42 -33.31 5.08
N ILE A 410 -59.67 -34.03 3.98
CA ILE A 410 -58.83 -33.98 2.77
C ILE A 410 -59.06 -32.65 2.03
N LYS A 411 -60.31 -32.19 1.90
CA LYS A 411 -60.63 -30.92 1.24
C LYS A 411 -60.06 -29.70 1.98
N ASP A 412 -60.16 -29.70 3.31
CA ASP A 412 -59.60 -28.62 4.14
C ASP A 412 -58.07 -28.67 4.18
N ARG A 413 -57.45 -29.86 4.15
CA ARG A 413 -55.99 -29.99 3.98
C ARG A 413 -55.52 -29.50 2.62
N GLU A 414 -56.24 -29.79 1.54
CA GLU A 414 -55.87 -29.30 0.21
C GLU A 414 -56.08 -27.79 0.07
N LEU A 415 -57.15 -27.22 0.67
CA LEU A 415 -57.34 -25.77 0.74
C LEU A 415 -56.29 -25.08 1.61
N ALA A 416 -55.92 -25.66 2.76
CA ALA A 416 -54.84 -25.15 3.60
C ALA A 416 -53.46 -25.30 2.94
N ALA A 417 -53.23 -26.38 2.19
CA ALA A 417 -52.03 -26.55 1.38
C ALA A 417 -51.97 -25.53 0.24
N ALA A 418 -53.08 -25.28 -0.45
CA ALA A 418 -53.18 -24.26 -1.49
C ALA A 418 -52.96 -22.84 -0.92
N ALA A 419 -53.61 -22.50 0.19
CA ALA A 419 -53.41 -21.23 0.89
C ALA A 419 -51.97 -21.09 1.42
N GLY A 420 -51.36 -22.18 1.89
CA GLY A 420 -49.96 -22.22 2.33
C GLY A 420 -48.95 -22.11 1.18
N ILE A 421 -49.30 -22.59 -0.02
CA ILE A 421 -48.52 -22.42 -1.24
C ILE A 421 -48.67 -20.99 -1.77
N GLU A 422 -49.87 -20.41 -1.75
CA GLU A 422 -50.13 -19.02 -2.14
C GLU A 422 -49.44 -18.04 -1.18
N ALA A 423 -49.52 -18.27 0.13
CA ALA A 423 -48.82 -17.48 1.14
C ALA A 423 -47.30 -17.58 0.99
N ARG A 424 -46.76 -18.78 0.70
CA ARG A 424 -45.32 -18.95 0.37
C ARG A 424 -44.95 -18.25 -0.92
N GLY A 425 -45.74 -18.38 -1.98
CA GLY A 425 -45.51 -17.70 -3.25
C GLY A 425 -45.52 -16.18 -3.11
N ASN A 426 -46.43 -15.63 -2.31
CA ASN A 426 -46.49 -14.20 -2.00
C ASN A 426 -45.31 -13.74 -1.11
N ALA A 427 -44.89 -14.56 -0.14
CA ALA A 427 -43.72 -14.28 0.68
C ALA A 427 -42.42 -14.33 -0.15
N GLU A 428 -42.28 -15.30 -1.04
CA GLU A 428 -41.17 -15.42 -1.99
C GLU A 428 -41.16 -14.27 -2.98
N ALA A 429 -42.32 -13.87 -3.53
CA ALA A 429 -42.43 -12.71 -4.40
C ALA A 429 -41.99 -11.42 -3.71
N LYS A 430 -42.46 -11.18 -2.46
CA LYS A 430 -42.00 -10.04 -1.65
C LYS A 430 -40.52 -10.12 -1.29
N ALA A 431 -40.00 -11.32 -1.01
CA ALA A 431 -38.57 -11.51 -0.74
C ALA A 431 -37.72 -11.23 -1.98
N ILE A 432 -38.17 -11.65 -3.16
CA ILE A 432 -37.51 -11.36 -4.44
C ILE A 432 -37.57 -9.85 -4.73
N GLU A 433 -38.70 -9.20 -4.48
CA GLU A 433 -38.86 -7.75 -4.65
C GLU A 433 -37.94 -6.95 -3.71
N LEU A 434 -37.88 -7.32 -2.43
CA LEU A 434 -36.97 -6.72 -1.45
C LEU A 434 -35.50 -6.99 -1.80
N LYS A 435 -35.18 -8.19 -2.28
CA LYS A 435 -33.83 -8.54 -2.74
C LYS A 435 -33.43 -7.76 -3.99
N ALA A 436 -34.35 -7.56 -4.93
CA ALA A 436 -34.14 -6.73 -6.12
C ALA A 436 -33.97 -5.25 -5.75
N ALA A 437 -34.77 -4.74 -4.80
CA ALA A 437 -34.63 -3.38 -4.27
C ALA A 437 -33.28 -3.19 -3.56
N ALA A 438 -32.85 -4.15 -2.73
CA ALA A 438 -31.54 -4.13 -2.09
C ALA A 438 -30.40 -4.19 -3.12
N MET A 439 -30.50 -5.07 -4.12
CA MET A 439 -29.50 -5.15 -5.21
C MET A 439 -29.41 -3.84 -5.99
N LYS A 440 -30.53 -3.17 -6.27
CA LYS A 440 -30.54 -1.85 -6.93
C LYS A 440 -29.81 -0.82 -6.07
N LEU A 441 -30.03 -0.83 -4.76
CA LEU A 441 -29.38 0.08 -3.83
C LEU A 441 -27.86 -0.15 -3.76
N PHE A 442 -27.42 -1.40 -3.67
CA PHE A 442 -26.00 -1.77 -3.71
C PHE A 442 -25.34 -1.44 -5.05
N HIS A 443 -26.05 -1.62 -6.17
CA HIS A 443 -25.53 -1.28 -7.49
C HIS A 443 -25.35 0.24 -7.65
N VAL A 444 -26.26 1.06 -7.12
CA VAL A 444 -26.12 2.53 -7.15
C VAL A 444 -24.94 2.97 -6.29
N ALA A 445 -24.82 2.46 -5.06
CA ALA A 445 -23.69 2.77 -4.18
C ALA A 445 -22.35 2.31 -4.75
N GLY A 446 -22.31 1.14 -5.40
CA GLY A 446 -21.12 0.64 -6.09
C GLY A 446 -20.71 1.54 -7.26
N LYS A 447 -21.69 1.99 -8.07
CA LYS A 447 -21.45 2.88 -9.20
C LYS A 447 -20.91 4.24 -8.74
N GLU A 448 -21.47 4.82 -7.69
CA GLU A 448 -20.99 6.09 -7.12
C GLU A 448 -19.56 5.97 -6.60
N HIS A 449 -19.21 4.84 -5.96
CA HIS A 449 -17.85 4.60 -5.50
C HIS A 449 -16.86 4.43 -6.66
N GLU A 450 -17.25 3.73 -7.73
CA GLU A 450 -16.43 3.63 -8.94
C GLU A 450 -16.25 4.97 -9.63
N GLU A 451 -17.33 5.75 -9.80
CA GLU A 451 -17.25 7.11 -10.37
C GLU A 451 -16.37 8.03 -9.51
N PHE A 452 -16.44 7.93 -8.18
CA PHE A 452 -15.57 8.66 -7.26
C PHE A 452 -14.10 8.26 -7.42
N LYS A 453 -13.79 6.95 -7.47
CA LYS A 453 -12.42 6.48 -7.71
C LYS A 453 -11.88 6.92 -9.07
N LEU A 454 -12.70 6.88 -10.12
CA LEU A 454 -12.32 7.34 -11.46
C LEU A 454 -12.06 8.85 -11.47
N ARG A 455 -12.87 9.64 -10.77
CA ARG A 455 -12.65 11.09 -10.62
C ARG A 455 -11.35 11.38 -9.86
N LEU A 456 -11.12 10.71 -8.73
CA LEU A 456 -9.90 10.88 -7.94
C LEU A 456 -8.64 10.50 -8.74
N ALA A 457 -8.71 9.42 -9.52
CA ALA A 457 -7.62 9.01 -10.39
C ALA A 457 -7.34 10.05 -11.49
N LYS A 458 -8.39 10.56 -12.13
CA LYS A 458 -8.27 11.64 -13.12
C LYS A 458 -7.65 12.90 -12.51
N ASP A 459 -8.12 13.33 -11.34
CA ASP A 459 -7.63 14.54 -10.67
C ASP A 459 -6.15 14.40 -10.30
N ARG A 460 -5.76 13.25 -9.74
CA ARG A 460 -4.35 12.91 -9.49
C ARG A 460 -3.51 12.99 -10.76
N ASP A 461 -3.99 12.42 -11.86
CA ASP A 461 -3.23 12.38 -13.11
C ASP A 461 -3.07 13.78 -13.73
N VAL A 462 -4.11 14.62 -13.64
CA VAL A 462 -4.05 16.04 -14.03
C VAL A 462 -3.05 16.81 -13.16
N GLU A 463 -3.08 16.60 -11.85
CA GLU A 463 -2.19 17.28 -10.91
C GLU A 463 -0.73 16.87 -11.13
N LEU A 464 -0.46 15.58 -11.34
CA LEU A 464 0.87 15.08 -11.71
C LEU A 464 1.37 15.68 -13.04
N ALA A 465 0.50 15.75 -14.05
CA ALA A 465 0.84 16.39 -15.32
C ALA A 465 1.17 17.88 -15.13
N GLN A 466 0.40 18.59 -14.30
CA GLN A 466 0.65 20.00 -13.98
C GLN A 466 1.99 20.19 -13.24
N ILE A 467 2.32 19.32 -12.29
CA ILE A 467 3.61 19.34 -11.58
C ILE A 467 4.77 19.13 -12.56
N ASN A 468 4.65 18.19 -13.50
CA ASN A 468 5.67 17.96 -14.52
C ASN A 468 5.85 19.18 -15.44
N VAL A 469 4.75 19.78 -15.90
CA VAL A 469 4.81 21.02 -16.69
C VAL A 469 5.48 22.15 -15.90
N GLN A 470 5.19 22.28 -14.60
CA GLN A 470 5.85 23.28 -13.75
C GLN A 470 7.36 23.02 -13.61
N LYS A 471 7.77 21.76 -13.46
CA LYS A 471 9.18 21.37 -13.43
C LYS A 471 9.88 21.76 -14.74
N ASP A 472 9.27 21.45 -15.88
CA ASP A 472 9.83 21.78 -17.19
C ASP A 472 9.94 23.30 -17.39
N ILE A 473 8.91 24.05 -17.00
CA ILE A 473 8.92 25.53 -17.01
C ILE A 473 10.01 26.07 -16.09
N ALA A 474 10.15 25.52 -14.87
CA ALA A 474 11.18 25.95 -13.91
C ALA A 474 12.59 25.65 -14.43
N GLN A 475 12.77 24.50 -15.09
CA GLN A 475 14.03 24.13 -15.72
C GLN A 475 14.36 25.05 -16.90
N ALA A 476 13.40 25.34 -17.77
CA ALA A 476 13.56 26.26 -18.88
C ALA A 476 13.86 27.69 -18.40
N HIS A 477 13.17 28.18 -17.36
CA HIS A 477 13.48 29.46 -16.74
C HIS A 477 14.86 29.50 -16.10
N SER A 478 15.27 28.43 -15.40
CA SER A 478 16.61 28.36 -14.80
C SER A 478 17.71 28.36 -15.85
N GLN A 479 17.48 27.68 -16.98
CA GLN A 479 18.38 27.72 -18.13
C GLN A 479 18.42 29.12 -18.76
N LEU A 480 17.27 29.76 -18.98
CA LEU A 480 17.19 31.11 -19.51
C LEU A 480 17.92 32.12 -18.61
N VAL A 481 17.69 32.07 -17.30
CA VAL A 481 18.36 32.93 -16.31
C VAL A 481 19.86 32.64 -16.27
N GLY A 482 20.25 31.35 -16.29
CA GLY A 482 21.65 30.95 -16.34
C GLY A 482 22.38 31.46 -17.59
N GLU A 483 21.74 31.38 -18.75
CA GLU A 483 22.30 31.85 -20.01
C GLU A 483 22.32 33.39 -20.08
N ALA A 484 21.27 34.06 -19.57
CA ALA A 484 21.23 35.51 -19.46
C ALA A 484 22.29 36.07 -18.50
N LEU A 485 22.59 35.39 -17.40
CA LEU A 485 23.67 35.74 -16.47
C LEU A 485 25.05 35.49 -17.07
N LYS A 486 25.25 34.41 -17.84
CA LYS A 486 26.51 34.17 -18.57
C LYS A 486 26.83 35.26 -19.59
N HIS A 487 25.80 35.79 -20.26
CA HIS A 487 25.96 36.81 -21.30
C HIS A 487 25.89 38.25 -20.78
N SER A 488 25.51 38.46 -19.51
CA SER A 488 25.47 39.81 -18.92
C SER A 488 26.80 40.14 -18.26
N ASN A 489 27.50 41.15 -18.77
CA ASN A 489 28.56 41.82 -18.03
C ASN A 489 27.92 42.69 -16.94
N ILE A 490 27.90 42.19 -15.71
CA ILE A 490 27.35 42.91 -14.55
C ILE A 490 28.51 43.55 -13.79
N ASP A 491 28.67 44.86 -13.91
CA ASP A 491 29.54 45.65 -13.03
C ASP A 491 28.82 45.88 -11.69
N ILE A 492 29.20 45.11 -10.67
CA ILE A 492 28.62 45.21 -9.32
C ILE A 492 29.29 46.36 -8.57
N VAL A 493 28.61 47.50 -8.48
CA VAL A 493 29.02 48.62 -7.62
C VAL A 493 28.22 48.58 -6.31
N GLY A 494 28.71 47.78 -5.35
CA GLY A 494 28.26 47.77 -3.96
C GLY A 494 27.47 46.52 -3.49
N GLY A 495 27.95 45.94 -2.38
CA GLY A 495 27.23 45.00 -1.50
C GLY A 495 26.64 43.74 -2.15
N GLU A 496 27.47 42.69 -2.29
CA GLU A 496 27.16 41.37 -2.90
C GLU A 496 25.80 40.73 -2.54
N ASN A 497 25.26 40.97 -1.34
CA ASN A 497 24.06 40.30 -0.85
C ASN A 497 22.73 40.98 -1.23
N ASP A 498 22.74 42.29 -1.50
CA ASP A 498 21.49 43.09 -1.54
C ASP A 498 20.81 43.06 -2.93
N PHE A 499 21.59 42.80 -3.99
CA PHE A 499 21.11 42.69 -5.36
C PHE A 499 20.48 41.34 -5.67
N PHE A 500 21.12 40.25 -5.26
CA PHE A 500 20.61 38.89 -5.42
C PHE A 500 19.28 38.70 -4.68
N GLU A 501 19.20 39.19 -3.44
CA GLU A 501 18.00 39.07 -2.63
C GLU A 501 16.80 39.83 -3.22
N LYS A 502 17.02 41.01 -3.83
CA LYS A 502 15.95 41.81 -4.46
C LYS A 502 15.39 41.17 -5.73
N ILE A 503 16.25 40.58 -6.58
CA ILE A 503 15.82 39.91 -7.81
C ILE A 503 15.07 38.61 -7.48
N VAL A 504 15.60 37.81 -6.54
CA VAL A 504 14.97 36.55 -6.13
C VAL A 504 13.63 36.79 -5.43
N ARG A 505 13.51 37.82 -4.57
CA ARG A 505 12.22 38.18 -3.94
C ARG A 505 11.19 38.70 -4.94
N ALA A 506 11.58 39.51 -5.93
CA ALA A 506 10.64 40.03 -6.93
C ALA A 506 10.02 38.91 -7.78
N VAL A 507 10.80 37.89 -8.12
CA VAL A 507 10.33 36.72 -8.88
C VAL A 507 9.57 35.72 -8.00
N GLY A 508 9.95 35.57 -6.73
CA GLY A 508 9.33 34.64 -5.78
C GLY A 508 7.96 35.09 -5.25
N ASN A 509 7.75 36.39 -5.05
CA ASN A 509 6.58 36.92 -4.35
C ASN A 509 5.28 36.92 -5.18
N GLY A 510 5.35 36.92 -6.52
CA GLY A 510 4.14 36.81 -7.35
C GLY A 510 3.49 35.44 -7.28
N LYS A 511 4.30 34.37 -7.31
CA LYS A 511 3.80 32.98 -7.32
C LYS A 511 3.41 32.44 -5.94
N SER A 512 3.98 32.97 -4.86
CA SER A 512 3.61 32.57 -3.50
C SER A 512 2.24 33.13 -3.09
N VAL A 513 1.89 34.33 -3.56
CA VAL A 513 0.57 34.94 -3.34
C VAL A 513 -0.50 34.22 -4.16
N ASP A 514 -0.25 33.94 -5.45
CA ASP A 514 -1.17 33.14 -6.27
C ASP A 514 -1.41 31.74 -5.66
N ARG A 515 -0.37 31.06 -5.17
CA ARG A 515 -0.52 29.79 -4.46
C ARG A 515 -1.30 29.90 -3.17
N LEU A 516 -1.12 30.96 -2.38
CA LEU A 516 -1.88 31.13 -1.13
C LEU A 516 -3.37 31.34 -1.40
N VAL A 517 -3.69 32.08 -2.46
CA VAL A 517 -5.07 32.32 -2.86
C VAL A 517 -5.72 31.06 -3.43
N ASP A 518 -5.02 30.33 -4.30
CA ASP A 518 -5.58 29.11 -4.95
C ASP A 518 -5.59 27.86 -4.05
N ASN A 519 -4.73 27.77 -3.01
CA ASN A 519 -4.71 26.63 -2.08
C ASN A 519 -5.56 26.83 -0.81
N SER A 520 -6.14 28.01 -0.61
CA SER A 520 -7.01 28.29 0.52
C SER A 520 -8.44 28.36 0.05
N GLU A 521 -9.30 27.45 0.51
CA GLU A 521 -10.74 27.48 0.19
C GLU A 521 -11.37 28.81 0.60
N THR A 522 -10.99 29.38 1.74
CA THR A 522 -11.54 30.66 2.21
C THR A 522 -11.09 31.85 1.37
N LEU A 523 -9.83 31.88 0.89
CA LEU A 523 -9.36 32.94 0.00
C LEU A 523 -9.84 32.74 -1.45
N THR A 524 -10.02 31.48 -1.87
CA THR A 524 -10.65 31.13 -3.15
C THR A 524 -12.12 31.53 -3.16
N ASP A 525 -12.86 31.25 -2.08
CA ASP A 525 -14.25 31.67 -1.93
C ASP A 525 -14.39 33.20 -1.89
N ILE A 526 -13.43 33.90 -1.28
CA ILE A 526 -13.40 35.36 -1.32
C ILE A 526 -13.09 35.86 -2.75
N LYS A 527 -12.16 35.21 -3.47
CA LYS A 527 -11.85 35.52 -4.87
C LYS A 527 -13.07 35.29 -5.77
N THR A 528 -13.77 34.19 -5.64
CA THR A 528 -14.95 33.86 -6.46
C THR A 528 -16.18 34.68 -6.09
N THR A 529 -16.35 35.00 -4.81
CA THR A 529 -17.52 35.77 -4.33
C THR A 529 -17.34 37.28 -4.49
N PHE A 530 -16.12 37.82 -4.36
CA PHE A 530 -15.88 39.27 -4.36
C PHE A 530 -15.04 39.78 -5.54
N PHE A 531 -14.15 38.97 -6.12
CA PHE A 531 -13.18 39.37 -7.15
C PHE A 531 -13.25 38.47 -8.39
N ASN A 532 -14.47 38.19 -8.86
CA ASN A 532 -14.78 37.32 -10.01
C ASN A 532 -14.33 37.86 -11.39
N GLY A 533 -13.52 38.92 -11.42
CA GLY A 533 -13.02 39.53 -12.65
C GLY A 533 -13.98 40.50 -13.35
N ASP A 534 -15.20 40.71 -12.81
CA ASP A 534 -16.15 41.70 -13.33
C ASP A 534 -16.00 43.07 -12.62
N PRO A 535 -15.57 44.13 -13.35
CA PRO A 535 -15.41 45.47 -12.77
C PRO A 535 -16.70 46.07 -12.21
N GLU A 536 -17.87 45.71 -12.74
CA GLU A 536 -19.16 46.25 -12.26
C GLU A 536 -19.65 45.56 -11.00
N HIS A 537 -19.38 44.25 -10.86
CA HIS A 537 -19.65 43.52 -9.63
C HIS A 537 -18.84 44.09 -8.46
N PHE A 538 -17.54 44.33 -8.65
CA PHE A 538 -16.67 44.94 -7.65
C PHE A 538 -17.15 46.35 -7.23
N LYS A 539 -17.49 47.22 -8.20
CA LYS A 539 -18.03 48.56 -7.92
C LYS A 539 -19.34 48.50 -7.13
N THR A 540 -20.20 47.53 -7.43
CA THR A 540 -21.49 47.34 -6.73
C THR A 540 -21.27 46.91 -5.27
N GLN A 541 -20.33 46.00 -5.02
CA GLN A 541 -19.96 45.58 -3.67
C GLN A 541 -19.33 46.71 -2.85
N VAL A 542 -18.43 47.50 -3.46
CA VAL A 542 -17.82 48.66 -2.80
C VAL A 542 -18.86 49.74 -2.47
N ARG A 543 -19.82 50.00 -3.37
CA ARG A 543 -20.98 50.88 -3.08
C ARG A 543 -21.84 50.32 -1.95
N GLY A 544 -22.11 49.01 -1.95
CA GLY A 544 -22.83 48.33 -0.88
C GLY A 544 -22.15 48.46 0.50
N TRP A 545 -20.82 48.41 0.57
CA TRP A 545 -20.07 48.67 1.81
C TRP A 545 -20.16 50.13 2.24
N ILE A 546 -20.02 51.07 1.31
CA ILE A 546 -20.16 52.51 1.59
C ILE A 546 -21.54 52.83 2.17
N ASP A 547 -22.60 52.24 1.60
CA ASP A 547 -23.98 52.44 2.05
C ASP A 547 -24.24 51.72 3.39
N ALA A 548 -23.76 50.48 3.56
CA ALA A 548 -23.94 49.71 4.78
C ALA A 548 -23.23 50.33 6.00
N PHE A 549 -22.08 50.97 5.79
CA PHE A 549 -21.31 51.63 6.85
C PHE A 549 -21.58 53.16 6.92
N GLY A 550 -22.59 53.66 6.20
CA GLY A 550 -23.10 55.03 6.32
C GLY A 550 -22.10 56.14 5.95
N ILE A 551 -21.14 55.86 5.07
CA ILE A 551 -20.14 56.86 4.65
C ILE A 551 -20.78 57.81 3.64
N ARG A 552 -20.90 59.10 3.99
CA ARG A 552 -21.52 60.10 3.11
C ARG A 552 -20.67 60.31 1.86
N THR A 553 -21.33 60.53 0.72
CA THR A 553 -20.68 60.70 -0.59
C THR A 553 -19.71 61.89 -0.64
N GLU A 554 -19.89 62.89 0.24
CA GLU A 554 -18.97 64.02 0.40
C GLU A 554 -17.63 63.62 1.03
N ASP A 555 -17.65 62.65 1.96
CA ASP A 555 -16.45 62.19 2.68
C ASP A 555 -15.53 61.35 1.78
N ILE A 556 -16.01 60.89 0.62
CA ILE A 556 -15.30 59.98 -0.29
C ILE A 556 -14.58 60.73 -1.42
N LYS A 557 -15.04 61.95 -1.75
CA LYS A 557 -14.49 62.76 -2.86
C LYS A 557 -13.00 63.09 -2.70
N ASN A 558 -12.53 63.17 -1.45
CA ASN A 558 -11.16 63.59 -1.11
C ASN A 558 -10.29 62.45 -0.55
N LEU A 559 -10.73 61.19 -0.67
CA LEU A 559 -9.98 60.02 -0.18
C LEU A 559 -9.30 59.28 -1.33
N SER A 560 -8.11 58.74 -1.06
CA SER A 560 -7.51 57.71 -1.90
C SER A 560 -8.20 56.36 -1.67
N ILE A 561 -8.07 55.41 -2.61
CA ILE A 561 -8.63 54.06 -2.44
C ILE A 561 -8.13 53.42 -1.14
N ALA A 562 -6.84 53.58 -0.81
CA ALA A 562 -6.29 53.04 0.43
C ALA A 562 -6.88 53.72 1.68
N ALA A 563 -7.13 55.04 1.62
CA ALA A 563 -7.74 55.76 2.73
C ALA A 563 -9.23 55.42 2.91
N LEU A 564 -9.96 55.20 1.81
CA LEU A 564 -11.34 54.73 1.83
C LEU A 564 -11.46 53.31 2.41
N LEU A 565 -10.67 52.37 1.88
CA LEU A 565 -10.66 50.98 2.36
C LEU A 565 -10.16 50.89 3.81
N GLY A 566 -9.18 51.71 4.20
CA GLY A 566 -8.74 51.81 5.59
C GLY A 566 -9.83 52.34 6.53
N LYS A 567 -10.61 53.33 6.09
CA LYS A 567 -11.77 53.84 6.84
C LYS A 567 -12.89 52.79 6.94
N LEU A 568 -13.10 52.00 5.89
CA LEU A 568 -14.04 50.88 5.89
C LEU A 568 -13.59 49.75 6.83
N VAL A 569 -12.31 49.37 6.83
CA VAL A 569 -11.76 48.40 7.79
C VAL A 569 -11.99 48.85 9.24
N ALA A 570 -11.75 50.13 9.51
CA ALA A 570 -11.97 50.71 10.83
C ALA A 570 -13.46 50.75 11.22
N ALA A 571 -14.35 51.00 10.25
CA ALA A 571 -15.80 51.01 10.45
C ALA A 571 -16.41 49.59 10.56
N SER A 572 -15.77 48.59 9.94
CA SER A 572 -16.20 47.19 9.93
C SER A 572 -15.57 46.35 11.06
N ALA A 573 -14.99 46.98 12.08
CA ALA A 573 -14.35 46.27 13.18
C ALA A 573 -15.35 45.36 13.92
N GLY A 574 -15.26 44.03 13.70
CA GLY A 574 -16.17 43.02 14.26
C GLY A 574 -17.16 42.41 13.27
N ASP A 575 -17.22 42.89 12.02
CA ASP A 575 -18.03 42.32 10.94
C ASP A 575 -17.24 41.22 10.19
N GLU A 576 -17.92 40.16 9.74
CA GLU A 576 -17.33 39.09 8.92
C GLU A 576 -16.69 39.64 7.64
N ARG A 577 -17.20 40.76 7.14
CA ARG A 577 -16.71 41.46 5.94
C ARG A 577 -15.37 42.17 6.12
N ASN A 578 -14.91 42.35 7.36
CA ASN A 578 -13.65 43.04 7.66
C ASN A 578 -12.44 42.36 7.01
N SER A 579 -12.42 41.03 7.03
CA SER A 579 -11.36 40.23 6.39
C SER A 579 -11.27 40.50 4.88
N ALA A 580 -12.43 40.60 4.21
CA ALA A 580 -12.53 40.92 2.78
C ALA A 580 -12.08 42.36 2.47
N ILE A 581 -12.46 43.34 3.29
CA ILE A 581 -12.07 44.74 3.11
C ILE A 581 -10.56 44.93 3.37
N ALA A 582 -10.00 44.22 4.35
CA ALA A 582 -8.57 44.21 4.64
C ALA A 582 -7.74 43.55 3.51
N ALA A 583 -8.25 42.46 2.92
CA ALA A 583 -7.66 41.84 1.74
C ALA A 583 -7.69 42.79 0.53
N ALA A 584 -8.82 43.47 0.30
CA ALA A 584 -8.95 44.48 -0.75
C ALA A 584 -7.94 45.63 -0.60
N LEU A 585 -7.71 46.11 0.63
CA LEU A 585 -6.72 47.14 0.93
C LEU A 585 -5.29 46.67 0.61
N THR A 586 -4.98 45.41 0.95
CA THR A 586 -3.67 44.81 0.69
C THR A 586 -3.42 44.66 -0.81
N MET A 587 -4.44 44.24 -1.56
CA MET A 587 -4.38 44.12 -3.01
C MET A 587 -4.29 45.47 -3.71
N ALA A 588 -5.01 46.50 -3.24
CA ALA A 588 -4.89 47.84 -3.78
C ALA A 588 -3.48 48.44 -3.59
N LYS A 589 -2.81 48.11 -2.48
CA LYS A 589 -1.41 48.48 -2.24
C LYS A 589 -0.43 47.73 -3.14
N SER A 590 -0.61 46.43 -3.34
CA SER A 590 0.28 45.63 -4.20
C SER A 590 0.15 45.99 -5.68
N LEU A 591 -1.04 46.38 -6.14
CA LEU A 591 -1.29 46.83 -7.50
C LEU A 591 -0.90 48.31 -7.78
N GLY A 592 -0.40 49.03 -6.77
CA GLY A 592 -0.05 50.45 -6.90
C GLY A 592 -1.25 51.39 -7.07
N LEU A 593 -2.47 50.90 -6.82
CA LEU A 593 -3.71 51.66 -6.94
C LEU A 593 -4.07 52.43 -5.65
N ALA A 594 -3.30 52.22 -4.57
CA ALA A 594 -3.51 52.81 -3.25
C ALA A 594 -3.71 54.33 -3.25
N ASP A 595 -2.97 55.06 -4.09
CA ASP A 595 -2.94 56.53 -4.11
C ASP A 595 -3.93 57.15 -5.11
N THR A 596 -4.68 56.32 -5.85
CA THR A 596 -5.65 56.84 -6.81
C THR A 596 -6.90 57.41 -6.10
N PRO A 597 -7.52 58.49 -6.62
CA PRO A 597 -8.70 59.08 -6.02
C PRO A 597 -9.87 58.09 -6.02
N ALA A 598 -10.48 57.84 -4.86
CA ALA A 598 -11.60 56.92 -4.73
C ALA A 598 -12.83 57.33 -5.57
N ALA A 599 -12.95 58.62 -5.90
CA ALA A 599 -13.98 59.16 -6.78
C ALA A 599 -13.97 58.52 -8.19
N ALA A 600 -12.82 58.07 -8.69
CA ALA A 600 -12.69 57.48 -10.02
C ALA A 600 -13.39 56.11 -10.15
N ILE A 601 -13.61 55.41 -9.04
CA ILE A 601 -14.27 54.09 -9.00
C ILE A 601 -15.78 54.21 -8.80
N ILE A 602 -16.22 55.28 -8.12
CA ILE A 602 -17.60 55.40 -7.61
C ILE A 602 -18.49 56.21 -8.56
N ALA A 603 -17.94 57.06 -9.42
CA ALA A 603 -18.71 57.90 -10.35
C ALA A 603 -19.65 57.06 -11.26
N PRO A 604 -20.91 57.49 -11.47
CA PRO A 604 -21.81 56.83 -12.40
C PRO A 604 -21.30 56.99 -13.84
N HIS A 605 -21.36 55.93 -14.65
CA HIS A 605 -21.23 56.03 -16.09
C HIS A 605 -22.32 57.00 -16.59
N SER A 606 -21.93 58.21 -17.00
CA SER A 606 -22.77 59.00 -17.88
C SER A 606 -22.74 58.30 -19.24
N VAL A 607 -23.89 57.75 -19.63
CA VAL A 607 -24.16 57.40 -21.03
C VAL A 607 -24.21 58.72 -21.78
N ALA A 608 -23.08 59.10 -22.40
CA ALA A 608 -23.08 60.12 -23.42
C ALA A 608 -23.61 59.48 -24.71
N GLN A 609 -24.87 59.80 -25.06
CA GLN A 609 -25.29 59.81 -26.45
C GLN A 609 -24.58 60.97 -27.16
N ALA A 610 -23.65 60.66 -28.04
CA ALA A 610 -23.36 61.35 -29.30
C ALA A 610 -22.41 60.47 -30.12
#